data_AF-A0A958KVL4-F1
#
_entry.id   AF-A0A958KVL4-F1
#
_cell.length_a   1.000
_cell.length_b   1.000
_cell.length_c   1.000
_cell.angle_alpha   90.00
_cell.angle_beta   90.00
_cell.angle_gamma   90.00
#
_symmetry.space_group_name_H-M   'P 1'
#
loop_
_entity.id
_entity.type
_entity.pdbx_description
1 polymer ?
#
loop_
_entity_poly.entity_id
_entity_poly.type
_entity_poly.pdbx_seq_one_letter_code
_entity_poly.pdbx_strand_id
1 'polypeptide(L)'
;MLMTMSQGDSHNFNRFVFEGVSGGTRVYVKPRPIFWELFFFGANSPLKTLFTKMTIKMELVHATEQSTHDNKVVAINSSKRPITPKDFYELGQLLGYCYYFGIQDIHKDNLLITNNGLQVVDVEQTFSDLLLPNQTLLLPTDKKLAWSAGLNALTQDPLELIPNTEAKALFDGYQSITEYFFNQLSGIRELLQAHESDFKNYPIRIFFRGTRDYANLLEKKTTIENLLPEENIQLERGDIPYFFKFINRNQVYYYTSESWEYKEVALPIDFIKYVDFCAKDPLDLFTNQRLENAWACGSLYLAKNLPTVPANKLKWETCAIDKTESYLSFTSKNLNMTTPL
;
A
#
# COMPACT_ATOMS: atom_id res chain seq x y z
N MET A 1 15.42 35.40 -3.42
CA MET A 1 14.66 34.54 -4.36
C MET A 1 13.84 33.61 -3.48
N LEU A 2 12.56 33.92 -3.25
CA LEU A 2 11.67 33.12 -2.40
C LEU A 2 11.18 31.93 -3.23
N MET A 3 11.83 30.77 -3.09
CA MET A 3 11.30 29.52 -3.60
C MET A 3 10.12 29.11 -2.73
N THR A 4 8.91 29.20 -3.26
CA THR A 4 7.73 28.52 -2.71
C THR A 4 7.89 27.02 -2.97
N MET A 5 8.69 26.35 -2.15
CA MET A 5 8.77 24.89 -2.17
C MET A 5 7.48 24.35 -1.55
N SER A 6 6.78 23.45 -2.25
CA SER A 6 5.70 22.68 -1.63
C SER A 6 6.32 21.84 -0.52
N GLN A 7 6.05 22.19 0.74
CA GLN A 7 6.51 21.40 1.88
C GLN A 7 5.54 20.23 2.08
N GLY A 8 6.10 19.02 2.22
CA GLY A 8 5.32 17.88 2.68
C GLY A 8 4.92 18.03 4.15
N ASP A 9 4.15 17.06 4.64
CA ASP A 9 3.79 17.02 6.06
C ASP A 9 5.03 16.92 6.96
N SER A 10 4.98 17.65 8.06
CA SER A 10 6.04 17.69 9.07
C SER A 10 5.97 16.46 9.97
N HIS A 11 7.09 15.78 10.15
CA HIS A 11 7.24 14.58 10.98
C HIS A 11 8.57 14.63 11.73
N ASN A 12 8.68 13.86 12.83
CA ASN A 12 9.96 13.54 13.47
C ASN A 12 10.89 14.74 13.66
N PHE A 13 10.49 15.70 14.50
CA PHE A 13 11.27 16.91 14.81
C PHE A 13 11.31 17.91 13.66
N ASN A 14 10.14 18.23 13.12
CA ASN A 14 9.95 19.21 12.06
C ASN A 14 10.68 18.90 10.74
N ARG A 15 10.96 17.62 10.48
CA ARG A 15 11.48 17.15 9.19
C ARG A 15 10.33 16.92 8.23
N PHE A 16 10.50 17.30 6.97
CA PHE A 16 9.49 17.10 5.94
C PHE A 16 10.16 16.70 4.63
N VAL A 17 9.39 16.08 3.74
CA VAL A 17 9.86 15.85 2.37
C VAL A 17 9.96 17.20 1.66
N PHE A 18 11.10 17.47 1.05
CA PHE A 18 11.30 18.67 0.24
C PHE A 18 11.99 18.34 -1.09
N GLU A 19 11.72 19.18 -2.08
CA GLU A 19 12.38 19.11 -3.38
C GLU A 19 13.74 19.83 -3.32
N GLY A 20 14.76 19.25 -3.93
CA GLY A 20 16.10 19.82 -4.02
C GLY A 20 16.78 19.52 -5.34
N VAL A 21 18.06 19.89 -5.45
CA VAL A 21 18.90 19.62 -6.62
C VAL A 21 20.20 18.97 -6.16
N SER A 22 20.57 17.84 -6.76
CA SER A 22 21.83 17.14 -6.53
C SER A 22 22.51 16.86 -7.87
N GLY A 23 23.72 17.41 -8.07
CA GLY A 23 24.46 17.24 -9.33
C GLY A 23 23.69 17.72 -10.57
N GLY A 24 22.87 18.76 -10.46
CA GLY A 24 22.00 19.25 -11.54
C GLY A 24 20.72 18.44 -11.76
N THR A 25 20.51 17.35 -11.03
CA THR A 25 19.31 16.52 -11.07
C THR A 25 18.33 16.94 -9.98
N ARG A 26 17.05 17.07 -10.34
CA ARG A 26 15.96 17.31 -9.39
C ARG A 26 15.73 16.07 -8.53
N VAL A 27 15.74 16.23 -7.22
CA VAL A 27 15.58 15.14 -6.24
C VAL A 27 14.54 15.50 -5.19
N TYR A 28 13.93 14.49 -4.58
CA TYR A 28 13.20 14.64 -3.33
C TYR A 28 14.06 14.11 -2.18
N VAL A 29 14.22 14.94 -1.14
CA VAL A 29 14.88 14.55 0.11
C VAL A 29 13.79 14.03 1.04
N LYS A 30 13.84 12.74 1.34
CA LYS A 30 12.91 12.05 2.24
C LYS A 30 13.61 11.78 3.57
N PRO A 31 13.20 12.44 4.67
CA PRO A 31 13.78 12.26 5.99
C PRO A 31 13.25 10.97 6.66
N ARG A 32 13.38 9.84 5.96
CA ARG A 32 12.99 8.50 6.41
C ARG A 32 13.61 7.43 5.51
N PRO A 33 13.62 6.16 5.93
CA PRO A 33 13.96 5.05 5.05
C PRO A 33 13.11 5.03 3.77
N ILE A 34 13.76 4.74 2.64
CA ILE A 34 13.11 4.52 1.33
C ILE A 34 13.23 3.08 0.85
N PHE A 35 13.57 2.17 1.77
CA PHE A 35 13.88 0.78 1.45
C PHE A 35 12.70 0.10 0.74
N TRP A 36 11.47 0.35 1.19
CA TRP A 36 10.28 -0.27 0.61
C TRP A 36 9.98 0.26 -0.79
N GLU A 37 10.13 1.56 -1.05
CA GLU A 37 10.02 2.09 -2.42
C GLU A 37 11.03 1.43 -3.35
N LEU A 38 12.28 1.27 -2.91
CA LEU A 38 13.34 0.65 -3.70
C LEU A 38 13.10 -0.86 -3.89
N PHE A 39 12.67 -1.55 -2.84
CA PHE A 39 12.41 -2.99 -2.88
C PHE A 39 11.26 -3.31 -3.82
N PHE A 40 10.17 -2.53 -3.81
CA PHE A 40 8.99 -2.82 -4.62
C PHE A 40 8.98 -2.18 -6.00
N PHE A 41 9.52 -0.96 -6.15
CA PHE A 41 9.41 -0.17 -7.38
C PHE A 41 10.72 0.51 -7.82
N GLY A 42 11.84 0.21 -7.15
CA GLY A 42 13.15 0.73 -7.50
C GLY A 42 13.71 0.11 -8.77
N ALA A 43 14.55 0.86 -9.48
CA ALA A 43 15.16 0.40 -10.74
C ALA A 43 15.94 -0.91 -10.63
N ASN A 44 16.50 -1.13 -9.43
CA ASN A 44 17.25 -2.32 -9.04
C ASN A 44 16.45 -3.21 -8.07
N SER A 45 15.12 -3.11 -8.07
CA SER A 45 14.25 -3.95 -7.24
C SER A 45 14.58 -5.43 -7.48
N PRO A 46 14.78 -6.24 -6.42
CA PRO A 46 15.00 -7.67 -6.58
C PRO A 46 13.78 -8.36 -7.23
N LEU A 47 12.57 -7.84 -7.00
CA LEU A 47 11.31 -8.35 -7.57
C LEU A 47 11.25 -8.17 -9.10
N LYS A 48 12.06 -7.28 -9.68
CA LYS A 48 12.09 -7.03 -11.12
C LYS A 48 12.33 -8.30 -11.94
N THR A 49 13.17 -9.20 -11.44
CA THR A 49 13.49 -10.46 -12.10
C THR A 49 12.31 -11.41 -12.15
N LEU A 50 11.49 -11.41 -11.11
CA LEU A 50 10.28 -12.22 -11.03
C LEU A 50 9.17 -11.63 -11.89
N PHE A 51 9.04 -10.30 -11.98
CA PHE A 51 7.90 -9.64 -12.60
C PHE A 51 8.20 -8.98 -13.97
N THR A 52 9.07 -9.60 -14.77
CA THR A 52 9.47 -9.09 -16.10
C THR A 52 8.34 -8.93 -17.11
N LYS A 53 7.24 -9.68 -16.95
CA LYS A 53 6.07 -9.61 -17.84
C LYS A 53 5.03 -8.57 -17.40
N MET A 54 5.22 -7.89 -16.27
CA MET A 54 4.32 -6.83 -15.85
C MET A 54 4.44 -5.62 -16.77
N THR A 55 3.31 -4.99 -17.04
CA THR A 55 3.29 -3.72 -17.80
C THR A 55 3.65 -2.53 -16.92
N ILE A 56 3.47 -2.65 -15.60
CA ILE A 56 3.91 -1.66 -14.61
C ILE A 56 5.41 -1.61 -14.57
N LYS A 57 5.95 -0.39 -14.58
CA LYS A 57 7.38 -0.15 -14.54
C LYS A 57 7.85 -0.09 -13.09
N MET A 58 8.72 -1.04 -12.71
CA MET A 58 9.50 -1.00 -11.46
C MET A 58 10.86 -0.35 -11.72
N GLU A 59 10.90 0.79 -12.40
CA GLU A 59 12.17 1.30 -12.97
C GLU A 59 12.53 2.71 -12.58
N LEU A 60 11.67 3.46 -11.89
CA LEU A 60 11.83 4.91 -11.85
C LEU A 60 12.35 5.44 -10.51
N VAL A 61 12.26 4.66 -9.42
CA VAL A 61 12.83 5.11 -8.14
C VAL A 61 14.33 4.82 -8.14
N HIS A 62 15.10 5.89 -8.34
CA HIS A 62 16.56 5.88 -8.22
C HIS A 62 16.96 6.63 -6.95
N ALA A 63 17.70 5.96 -6.07
CA ALA A 63 18.37 6.63 -4.96
C ALA A 63 19.72 7.15 -5.44
N THR A 64 20.01 8.44 -5.21
CA THR A 64 21.35 8.99 -5.46
C THR A 64 22.26 8.80 -4.26
N GLU A 65 21.67 8.77 -3.05
CA GLU A 65 22.33 8.52 -1.78
C GLU A 65 21.34 7.76 -0.89
N GLN A 66 21.80 6.66 -0.29
CA GLN A 66 21.02 5.90 0.69
C GLN A 66 21.65 6.07 2.07
N SER A 67 20.88 6.64 2.99
CA SER A 67 21.19 6.63 4.41
C SER A 67 20.01 6.04 5.17
N THR A 68 20.17 5.78 6.46
CA THR A 68 19.06 5.28 7.28
C THR A 68 17.95 6.32 7.43
N HIS A 69 18.23 7.61 7.21
CA HIS A 69 17.36 8.67 7.69
C HIS A 69 17.15 9.85 6.75
N ASP A 70 18.11 10.23 5.92
CA ASP A 70 17.97 11.32 4.95
C ASP A 70 18.33 10.77 3.57
N ASN A 71 17.30 10.37 2.83
CA ASN A 71 17.43 9.70 1.55
C ASN A 71 17.10 10.64 0.40
N LYS A 72 17.85 10.53 -0.70
CA LYS A 72 17.61 11.33 -1.91
C LYS A 72 17.12 10.43 -3.03
N VAL A 73 15.89 10.68 -3.50
CA VAL A 73 15.32 10.00 -4.66
C VAL A 73 15.21 10.94 -5.84
N VAL A 74 15.52 10.45 -7.04
CA VAL A 74 15.36 11.25 -8.27
C VAL A 74 13.88 11.58 -8.47
N ALA A 75 13.59 12.85 -8.73
CA ALA A 75 12.22 13.29 -8.97
C ALA A 75 11.70 12.71 -10.30
N ILE A 76 10.51 12.13 -10.25
CA ILE A 76 9.85 11.53 -11.40
C ILE A 76 8.86 12.56 -11.94
N ASN A 77 8.97 12.88 -13.23
CA ASN A 77 8.07 13.84 -13.86
C ASN A 77 6.74 13.17 -14.22
N SER A 78 5.64 13.77 -13.76
CA SER A 78 4.32 13.42 -14.27
C SER A 78 4.18 13.84 -15.73
N SER A 79 3.42 13.05 -16.48
CA SER A 79 3.05 13.30 -17.86
C SER A 79 1.60 13.75 -17.94
N LYS A 80 1.32 14.65 -18.88
CA LYS A 80 -0.03 15.06 -19.25
C LYS A 80 -0.56 14.32 -20.48
N ARG A 81 0.03 13.16 -20.81
CA ARG A 81 -0.44 12.35 -21.94
C ARG A 81 -1.90 11.94 -21.75
N PRO A 82 -2.65 11.70 -22.83
CA PRO A 82 -3.99 11.15 -22.73
C PRO A 82 -3.99 9.82 -21.95
N ILE A 83 -5.02 9.66 -21.11
CA ILE A 83 -5.33 8.38 -20.48
C ILE A 83 -5.97 7.46 -21.52
N THR A 84 -5.60 6.19 -21.46
CA THR A 84 -6.02 5.15 -22.39
C THR A 84 -6.51 3.92 -21.61
N PRO A 85 -7.24 2.99 -22.25
CA PRO A 85 -7.60 1.72 -21.61
C PRO A 85 -6.40 0.92 -21.08
N LYS A 86 -5.20 1.11 -21.66
CA LYS A 86 -3.97 0.50 -21.16
C LYS A 86 -3.63 0.95 -19.73
N ASP A 87 -3.91 2.21 -19.39
CA ASP A 87 -3.66 2.75 -18.04
C ASP A 87 -4.54 2.08 -16.99
N PHE A 88 -5.80 1.77 -17.34
CA PHE A 88 -6.69 1.02 -16.46
C PHE A 88 -6.24 -0.44 -16.31
N TYR A 89 -5.72 -1.07 -17.37
CA TYR A 89 -5.10 -2.38 -17.28
C TYR A 89 -3.85 -2.39 -16.37
N GLU A 90 -2.97 -1.39 -16.52
CA GLU A 90 -1.83 -1.18 -15.63
C GLU A 90 -2.28 -0.95 -14.18
N LEU A 91 -3.33 -0.15 -13.97
CA LEU A 91 -3.92 0.05 -12.63
C LEU A 91 -4.46 -1.26 -12.05
N GLY A 92 -5.07 -2.11 -12.87
CA GLY A 92 -5.52 -3.44 -12.47
C GLY A 92 -4.38 -4.35 -12.03
N GLN A 93 -3.28 -4.37 -12.80
CA GLN A 93 -2.07 -5.08 -12.40
C GLN A 93 -1.49 -4.52 -11.09
N LEU A 94 -1.57 -3.21 -10.89
CA LEU A 94 -0.95 -2.52 -9.75
C LEU A 94 -1.78 -2.79 -8.50
N LEU A 95 -3.10 -2.78 -8.65
CA LEU A 95 -4.03 -3.17 -7.62
C LEU A 95 -3.76 -4.58 -7.12
N GLY A 96 -3.62 -5.56 -8.02
CA GLY A 96 -3.26 -6.92 -7.63
C GLY A 96 -1.90 -6.96 -6.94
N TYR A 97 -0.87 -6.35 -7.53
CA TYR A 97 0.48 -6.29 -6.95
C TYR A 97 0.50 -5.73 -5.53
N CYS A 98 -0.08 -4.55 -5.32
CA CYS A 98 -0.19 -3.93 -4.01
C CYS A 98 -1.04 -4.77 -3.05
N TYR A 99 -2.14 -5.36 -3.52
CA TYR A 99 -3.02 -6.17 -2.69
C TYR A 99 -2.32 -7.43 -2.16
N TYR A 100 -1.62 -8.18 -3.03
CA TYR A 100 -0.90 -9.39 -2.63
C TYR A 100 0.29 -9.10 -1.71
N PHE A 101 1.04 -8.03 -1.95
CA PHE A 101 2.15 -7.62 -1.08
C PHE A 101 1.70 -6.84 0.16
N GLY A 102 0.40 -6.59 0.32
CA GLY A 102 -0.12 -5.84 1.46
C GLY A 102 0.33 -4.38 1.50
N ILE A 103 0.54 -3.78 0.32
CA ILE A 103 0.93 -2.38 0.16
C ILE A 103 -0.30 -1.50 0.28
N GLN A 104 -0.24 -0.52 1.18
CA GLN A 104 -1.33 0.41 1.46
C GLN A 104 -0.93 1.86 1.13
N ASP A 105 -1.90 2.75 1.25
CA ASP A 105 -1.73 4.19 1.11
C ASP A 105 -1.29 4.66 -0.29
N ILE A 106 -1.68 3.91 -1.33
CA ILE A 106 -1.41 4.29 -2.72
C ILE A 106 -2.56 5.14 -3.26
N HIS A 107 -2.70 6.33 -2.67
CA HIS A 107 -3.63 7.36 -3.08
C HIS A 107 -3.15 8.10 -4.35
N LYS A 108 -3.99 8.97 -4.92
CA LYS A 108 -3.69 9.68 -6.18
C LYS A 108 -2.36 10.45 -6.16
N ASP A 109 -1.99 11.04 -5.03
CA ASP A 109 -0.76 11.83 -4.92
C ASP A 109 0.50 10.93 -4.85
N ASN A 110 0.32 9.64 -4.55
CA ASN A 110 1.37 8.62 -4.54
C ASN A 110 1.43 7.83 -5.86
N LEU A 111 0.55 8.12 -6.82
CA LEU A 111 0.47 7.47 -8.13
C LEU A 111 0.65 8.49 -9.27
N LEU A 112 1.82 8.47 -9.90
CA LEU A 112 2.12 9.34 -11.03
C LEU A 112 1.82 8.65 -12.36
N ILE A 113 1.19 9.38 -13.27
CA ILE A 113 1.15 9.03 -14.69
C ILE A 113 2.43 9.54 -15.33
N THR A 114 3.18 8.68 -15.99
CA THR A 114 4.41 9.03 -16.71
C THR A 114 4.23 8.74 -18.21
N ASN A 115 5.20 9.15 -19.04
CA ASN A 115 5.20 8.76 -20.46
C ASN A 115 5.27 7.24 -20.67
N ASN A 116 5.75 6.49 -19.66
CA ASN A 116 6.01 5.05 -19.76
C ASN A 116 4.97 4.18 -19.06
N GLY A 117 4.00 4.79 -18.37
CA GLY A 117 2.99 4.06 -17.60
C GLY A 117 2.75 4.69 -16.22
N LEU A 118 2.13 3.91 -15.34
CA LEU A 118 1.90 4.28 -13.94
C LEU A 118 3.13 4.04 -13.07
N GLN A 119 3.34 4.91 -12.09
CA GLN A 119 4.46 4.83 -11.15
C GLN A 119 4.04 5.18 -9.73
N VAL A 120 4.40 4.31 -8.79
CA VAL A 120 4.25 4.57 -7.35
C VAL A 120 5.48 5.31 -6.84
N VAL A 121 5.28 6.40 -6.11
CA VAL A 121 6.39 7.23 -5.59
C VAL A 121 6.53 7.21 -4.09
N ASP A 122 5.55 6.63 -3.40
CA ASP A 122 5.58 6.48 -1.97
C ASP A 122 5.06 5.12 -1.52
N VAL A 123 5.85 4.42 -0.71
CA VAL A 123 5.57 3.09 -0.19
C VAL A 123 6.08 3.04 1.24
N GLU A 124 5.21 3.36 2.19
CA GLU A 124 5.57 3.35 3.62
C GLU A 124 4.87 2.23 4.38
N GLN A 125 3.77 1.70 3.83
CA GLN A 125 3.00 0.60 4.39
C GLN A 125 3.08 -0.62 3.48
N THR A 126 3.62 -1.72 3.98
CA THR A 126 3.78 -2.97 3.22
C THR A 126 3.47 -4.17 4.11
N PHE A 127 3.28 -5.34 3.49
CA PHE A 127 3.02 -6.61 4.16
C PHE A 127 1.87 -6.56 5.17
N SER A 128 0.83 -5.81 4.84
CA SER A 128 -0.42 -5.81 5.61
C SER A 128 -1.34 -6.92 5.12
N ASP A 129 -2.06 -7.60 6.01
CA ASP A 129 -2.89 -8.77 5.66
C ASP A 129 -4.24 -8.39 5.03
N LEU A 130 -4.21 -7.64 3.92
CA LEU A 130 -5.38 -7.00 3.30
C LEU A 130 -6.53 -7.98 3.01
N LEU A 131 -7.73 -7.67 3.49
CA LEU A 131 -8.93 -8.47 3.22
C LEU A 131 -9.56 -8.16 1.86
N LEU A 132 -9.45 -6.90 1.41
CA LEU A 132 -10.06 -6.41 0.18
C LEU A 132 -9.10 -5.50 -0.60
N PRO A 133 -9.16 -5.48 -1.94
CA PRO A 133 -8.25 -4.69 -2.77
C PRO A 133 -8.33 -3.16 -2.54
N ASN A 134 -9.48 -2.63 -2.15
CA ASN A 134 -9.65 -1.19 -1.90
C ASN A 134 -8.88 -0.70 -0.67
N GLN A 135 -8.42 -1.59 0.22
CA GLN A 135 -7.55 -1.22 1.34
C GLN A 135 -6.16 -0.74 0.88
N THR A 136 -5.78 -0.97 -0.38
CA THR A 136 -4.59 -0.37 -0.99
C THR A 136 -4.70 1.14 -1.20
N LEU A 137 -5.92 1.70 -1.14
CA LEU A 137 -6.31 3.04 -1.58
C LEU A 137 -6.15 3.32 -3.09
N LEU A 138 -5.81 2.33 -3.91
CA LEU A 138 -5.91 2.47 -5.37
C LEU A 138 -7.36 2.55 -5.84
N LEU A 139 -8.28 1.89 -5.13
CA LEU A 139 -9.71 1.97 -5.35
C LEU A 139 -10.39 2.68 -4.16
N PRO A 140 -11.54 3.36 -4.39
CA PRO A 140 -12.30 3.98 -3.33
C PRO A 140 -12.73 2.96 -2.27
N THR A 141 -12.50 3.30 -1.00
CA THR A 141 -13.07 2.57 0.14
C THR A 141 -14.53 2.96 0.40
N ASP A 142 -14.84 4.23 0.17
CA ASP A 142 -16.18 4.79 0.19
C ASP A 142 -16.28 6.04 -0.72
N LYS A 143 -17.47 6.64 -0.81
CA LYS A 143 -17.72 7.83 -1.64
C LYS A 143 -16.96 9.07 -1.19
N LYS A 144 -16.68 9.23 0.10
CA LYS A 144 -15.94 10.38 0.64
C LYS A 144 -14.47 10.30 0.28
N LEU A 145 -13.91 9.09 0.24
CA LEU A 145 -12.50 8.84 -0.05
C LEU A 145 -12.21 8.61 -1.54
N ALA A 146 -13.23 8.58 -2.40
CA ALA A 146 -13.05 8.40 -3.84
C ALA A 146 -12.10 9.44 -4.48
N TRP A 147 -12.17 10.69 -4.04
CA TRP A 147 -11.30 11.77 -4.52
C TRP A 147 -9.84 11.65 -4.14
N SER A 148 -9.52 10.80 -3.17
CA SER A 148 -8.14 10.50 -2.76
C SER A 148 -7.64 9.20 -3.37
N ALA A 149 -8.52 8.29 -3.83
CA ALA A 149 -8.09 7.00 -4.35
C ALA A 149 -7.16 7.12 -5.57
N GLY A 150 -6.23 6.19 -5.73
CA GLY A 150 -5.29 6.15 -6.86
C GLY A 150 -5.97 6.16 -8.23
N LEU A 151 -7.15 5.52 -8.35
CA LEU A 151 -8.01 5.58 -9.53
C LEU A 151 -8.28 7.01 -10.00
N ASN A 152 -8.39 7.97 -9.07
CA ASN A 152 -8.64 9.38 -9.38
C ASN A 152 -7.44 10.07 -10.06
N ALA A 153 -6.28 9.41 -10.16
CA ALA A 153 -5.23 9.87 -11.06
C ALA A 153 -5.65 9.72 -12.53
N LEU A 154 -6.49 8.72 -12.87
CA LEU A 154 -6.87 8.36 -14.24
C LEU A 154 -8.21 8.92 -14.70
N THR A 155 -9.08 9.33 -13.77
CA THR A 155 -10.42 9.86 -14.07
C THR A 155 -10.56 11.27 -13.51
N GLN A 156 -11.35 12.12 -14.18
CA GLN A 156 -11.67 13.46 -13.68
C GLN A 156 -12.75 13.42 -12.59
N ASP A 157 -13.55 12.35 -12.55
CA ASP A 157 -14.54 12.10 -11.51
C ASP A 157 -14.50 10.62 -11.10
N PRO A 158 -14.05 10.29 -9.87
CA PRO A 158 -13.99 8.93 -9.38
C PRO A 158 -15.35 8.42 -8.86
N LEU A 159 -16.36 9.29 -8.80
CA LEU A 159 -17.75 8.94 -8.47
C LEU A 159 -18.57 8.65 -9.73
N GLU A 160 -18.11 9.09 -10.91
CA GLU A 160 -18.69 8.66 -12.17
C GLU A 160 -18.36 7.20 -12.48
N LEU A 161 -19.27 6.54 -13.19
CA LEU A 161 -19.08 5.16 -13.62
C LEU A 161 -17.92 5.13 -14.62
N ILE A 162 -16.85 4.40 -14.26
CA ILE A 162 -15.80 4.04 -15.21
C ILE A 162 -16.47 3.36 -16.40
N PRO A 163 -16.20 3.77 -17.66
CA PRO A 163 -16.83 3.14 -18.80
C PRO A 163 -16.46 1.65 -18.87
N ASN A 164 -17.35 0.85 -19.45
CA ASN A 164 -17.25 -0.62 -19.43
C ASN A 164 -15.93 -1.14 -20.00
N THR A 165 -15.37 -0.45 -20.99
CA THR A 165 -14.09 -0.78 -21.62
C THR A 165 -12.92 -0.67 -20.63
N GLU A 166 -12.86 0.41 -19.88
CA GLU A 166 -11.85 0.71 -18.87
C GLU A 166 -12.02 -0.18 -17.63
N ALA A 167 -13.27 -0.38 -17.19
CA ALA A 167 -13.61 -1.30 -16.10
C ALA A 167 -13.17 -2.73 -16.43
N LYS A 168 -13.43 -3.18 -17.67
CA LYS A 168 -12.95 -4.49 -18.16
C LYS A 168 -11.43 -4.54 -18.19
N ALA A 169 -10.76 -3.51 -18.71
CA ALA A 169 -9.31 -3.46 -18.78
C ALA A 169 -8.67 -3.58 -17.38
N LEU A 170 -9.21 -2.87 -16.38
CA LEU A 170 -8.79 -2.99 -14.98
C LEU A 170 -8.96 -4.41 -14.46
N PHE A 171 -10.12 -5.03 -14.68
CA PHE A 171 -10.36 -6.40 -14.25
C PHE A 171 -9.40 -7.41 -14.93
N ASP A 172 -9.19 -7.28 -16.24
CA ASP A 172 -8.26 -8.14 -16.99
C ASP A 172 -6.81 -7.98 -16.46
N GLY A 173 -6.41 -6.74 -16.12
CA GLY A 173 -5.11 -6.45 -15.51
C GLY A 173 -4.94 -7.13 -14.16
N TYR A 174 -5.96 -7.04 -13.30
CA TYR A 174 -5.99 -7.71 -12.00
C TYR A 174 -5.90 -9.25 -12.13
N GLN A 175 -6.65 -9.84 -13.06
CA GLN A 175 -6.59 -11.28 -13.31
C GLN A 175 -5.20 -11.70 -13.79
N SER A 176 -4.64 -10.96 -14.76
CA SER A 176 -3.33 -11.26 -15.33
C SER A 176 -2.21 -11.25 -14.28
N ILE A 177 -2.19 -10.26 -13.38
CA ILE A 177 -1.17 -10.25 -12.31
C ILE A 177 -1.42 -11.35 -11.28
N THR A 178 -2.68 -11.69 -11.00
CA THR A 178 -3.01 -12.77 -10.08
C THR A 178 -2.49 -14.12 -10.57
N GLU A 179 -2.77 -14.47 -11.83
CA GLU A 179 -2.22 -15.68 -12.47
C GLU A 179 -0.68 -15.70 -12.38
N TYR A 180 -0.06 -14.53 -12.53
CA TYR A 180 1.38 -14.39 -12.42
C TYR A 180 1.90 -14.70 -11.01
N PHE A 181 1.24 -14.21 -9.96
CA PHE A 181 1.57 -14.53 -8.57
C PHE A 181 1.52 -16.04 -8.29
N PHE A 182 0.48 -16.74 -8.77
CA PHE A 182 0.40 -18.20 -8.62
C PHE A 182 1.56 -18.91 -9.32
N ASN A 183 1.89 -18.50 -10.55
CA ASN A 183 2.98 -19.09 -11.31
C ASN A 183 4.38 -18.78 -10.75
N GLN A 184 4.54 -17.69 -10.00
CA GLN A 184 5.81 -17.26 -9.41
C GLN A 184 5.88 -17.50 -7.90
N LEU A 185 4.92 -18.21 -7.31
CA LEU A 185 4.81 -18.31 -5.85
C LEU A 185 6.08 -18.81 -5.17
N SER A 186 6.71 -19.87 -5.72
CA SER A 186 7.97 -20.39 -5.17
C SER A 186 9.10 -19.37 -5.27
N GLY A 187 9.28 -18.76 -6.44
CA GLY A 187 10.32 -17.74 -6.66
C GLY A 187 10.14 -16.50 -5.78
N ILE A 188 8.89 -16.07 -5.56
CA ILE A 188 8.57 -14.98 -4.64
C ILE A 188 8.96 -15.36 -3.21
N ARG A 189 8.57 -16.56 -2.74
CA ARG A 189 8.93 -17.03 -1.39
C ARG A 189 10.43 -17.13 -1.19
N GLU A 190 11.15 -17.71 -2.16
CA GLU A 190 12.61 -17.80 -2.14
C GLU A 190 13.27 -16.43 -2.04
N LEU A 191 12.81 -15.46 -2.84
CA LEU A 191 13.30 -14.09 -2.81
C LEU A 191 13.01 -13.41 -1.47
N LEU A 192 11.79 -13.53 -0.95
CA LEU A 192 11.42 -12.95 0.35
C LEU A 192 12.25 -13.56 1.48
N GLN A 193 12.48 -14.87 1.45
CA GLN A 193 13.34 -15.56 2.42
C GLN A 193 14.80 -15.08 2.32
N ALA A 194 15.32 -14.86 1.10
CA ALA A 194 16.68 -14.36 0.90
C ALA A 194 16.89 -12.93 1.47
N HIS A 195 15.82 -12.15 1.61
CA HIS A 195 15.84 -10.79 2.16
C HIS A 195 15.31 -10.69 3.61
N GLU A 196 15.05 -11.81 4.28
CA GLU A 196 14.49 -11.83 5.65
C GLU A 196 15.33 -11.02 6.65
N SER A 197 16.67 -11.05 6.50
CA SER A 197 17.57 -10.27 7.36
C SER A 197 17.43 -8.76 7.15
N ASP A 198 17.21 -8.32 5.91
CA ASP A 198 17.05 -6.90 5.58
C ASP A 198 15.75 -6.38 6.20
N PHE A 199 14.66 -7.13 6.01
CA PHE A 199 13.31 -6.81 6.48
C PHE A 199 13.21 -6.52 7.98
N LYS A 200 14.04 -7.16 8.81
CA LYS A 200 14.08 -6.95 10.26
C LYS A 200 14.63 -5.58 10.67
N ASN A 201 15.32 -4.89 9.76
CA ASN A 201 16.02 -3.64 10.05
C ASN A 201 15.32 -2.40 9.47
N TYR A 202 14.32 -2.56 8.61
CA TYR A 202 13.63 -1.43 7.99
C TYR A 202 12.23 -1.24 8.60
N PRO A 203 11.91 -0.05 9.11
CA PRO A 203 10.61 0.22 9.68
C PRO A 203 9.54 0.30 8.58
N ILE A 204 8.33 -0.19 8.89
CA ILE A 204 7.11 -0.01 8.10
C ILE A 204 6.22 0.95 8.88
N ARG A 205 5.75 2.02 8.23
CA ARG A 205 4.91 3.03 8.86
C ARG A 205 3.55 2.44 9.24
N ILE A 206 3.03 2.86 10.38
CA ILE A 206 1.71 2.50 10.89
C ILE A 206 0.88 3.78 11.00
N PHE A 207 -0.34 3.75 10.47
CA PHE A 207 -1.25 4.89 10.50
C PHE A 207 -2.42 4.57 11.42
N PHE A 208 -2.46 5.19 12.59
CA PHE A 208 -3.63 5.09 13.46
C PHE A 208 -4.78 5.98 12.98
N ARG A 209 -4.46 7.07 12.27
CA ARG A 209 -5.40 8.08 11.76
C ARG A 209 -4.90 8.66 10.45
N GLY A 210 -5.80 9.31 9.70
CA GLY A 210 -5.42 10.02 8.49
C GLY A 210 -4.61 11.28 8.83
N THR A 211 -3.60 11.60 8.02
CA THR A 211 -2.76 12.80 8.22
C THR A 211 -3.56 14.10 8.34
N ARG A 212 -4.67 14.21 7.58
CA ARG A 212 -5.57 15.37 7.63
C ARG A 212 -6.23 15.57 9.00
N ASP A 213 -6.49 14.49 9.74
CA ASP A 213 -7.08 14.59 11.08
C ASP A 213 -6.10 15.26 12.04
N TYR A 214 -4.82 14.88 11.98
CA TYR A 214 -3.76 15.51 12.76
C TYR A 214 -3.48 16.95 12.31
N ALA A 215 -3.47 17.22 11.01
CA ALA A 215 -3.29 18.58 10.49
C ALA A 215 -4.41 19.50 11.01
N ASN A 216 -5.67 19.05 10.95
CA ASN A 216 -6.80 19.79 11.50
C ASN A 216 -6.67 20.00 13.02
N LEU A 217 -6.10 19.05 13.75
CA LEU A 217 -5.88 19.14 15.19
C LEU A 217 -4.80 20.20 15.53
N LEU A 218 -3.67 20.18 14.82
CA LEU A 218 -2.60 21.18 14.93
C LEU A 218 -3.11 22.60 14.62
N GLU A 219 -3.98 22.71 13.63
CA GLU A 219 -4.65 23.97 13.25
C GLU A 219 -5.83 24.35 14.17
N LYS A 220 -6.14 23.54 15.19
CA LYS A 220 -7.26 23.72 16.13
C LYS A 220 -8.63 23.79 15.44
N LYS A 221 -8.79 23.12 14.29
CA LYS A 221 -10.04 23.00 13.53
C LYS A 221 -10.93 21.86 14.01
N THR A 222 -10.36 20.89 14.72
CA THR A 222 -11.07 19.73 15.28
C THR A 222 -10.50 19.36 16.65
N THR A 223 -11.17 18.45 17.35
CA THR A 223 -10.70 17.80 18.59
C THR A 223 -10.85 16.29 18.45
N ILE A 224 -9.92 15.52 19.03
CA ILE A 224 -9.95 14.05 19.06
C ILE A 224 -9.82 13.62 20.52
N GLU A 225 -10.80 12.88 21.03
CA GLU A 225 -10.90 12.55 22.47
C GLU A 225 -9.97 11.40 22.90
N ASN A 226 -9.59 10.52 21.98
CA ASN A 226 -8.85 9.28 22.27
C ASN A 226 -7.46 9.26 21.62
N LEU A 227 -6.67 10.32 21.84
CA LEU A 227 -5.27 10.34 21.43
C LEU A 227 -4.42 9.46 22.35
N LEU A 228 -3.52 8.69 21.76
CA LEU A 228 -2.42 8.03 22.43
C LEU A 228 -1.51 9.08 23.09
N PRO A 229 -0.91 8.79 24.24
CA PRO A 229 0.08 9.67 24.86
C PRO A 229 1.20 10.08 23.88
N GLU A 230 1.64 9.14 23.04
CA GLU A 230 2.68 9.33 22.04
C GLU A 230 2.21 10.15 20.83
N GLU A 231 0.90 10.19 20.53
CA GLU A 231 0.36 11.16 19.56
C GLU A 231 0.50 12.57 20.12
N ASN A 232 0.10 12.80 21.39
CA ASN A 232 0.19 14.11 22.04
C ASN A 232 1.63 14.63 22.10
N ILE A 233 2.59 13.79 22.47
CA ILE A 233 4.01 14.16 22.52
C ILE A 233 4.48 14.69 21.16
N GLN A 234 4.09 14.06 20.05
CA GLN A 234 4.51 14.46 18.71
C GLN A 234 3.78 15.73 18.24
N LEU A 235 2.48 15.81 18.52
CA LEU A 235 1.66 16.99 18.20
C LEU A 235 2.12 18.25 18.95
N GLU A 236 2.55 18.11 20.21
CA GLU A 236 3.15 19.20 21.00
C GLU A 236 4.42 19.78 20.35
N ARG A 237 5.13 18.98 19.53
CA ARG A 237 6.29 19.43 18.74
C ARG A 237 5.90 20.11 17.42
N GLY A 238 4.63 20.07 17.04
CA GLY A 238 4.14 20.49 15.72
C GLY A 238 4.25 19.43 14.63
N ASP A 239 4.53 18.17 15.00
CA ASP A 239 4.64 17.07 14.05
C ASP A 239 3.28 16.40 13.82
N ILE A 240 3.05 15.91 12.60
CA ILE A 240 2.08 14.85 12.34
C ILE A 240 2.66 13.55 12.92
N PRO A 241 1.94 12.84 13.82
CA PRO A 241 2.42 11.62 14.44
C PRO A 241 2.92 10.58 13.43
N TYR A 242 4.10 10.02 13.72
CA TYR A 242 4.75 9.00 12.92
C TYR A 242 5.01 7.77 13.78
N PHE A 243 4.33 6.67 13.43
CA PHE A 243 4.49 5.38 14.09
C PHE A 243 5.05 4.37 13.11
N PHE A 244 5.78 3.38 13.61
CA PHE A 244 6.32 2.32 12.78
C PHE A 244 6.46 1.00 13.52
N LYS A 245 6.59 -0.07 12.73
CA LYS A 245 6.75 -1.45 13.18
C LYS A 245 7.82 -2.12 12.34
N PHE A 246 8.55 -3.07 12.93
CA PHE A 246 9.44 -3.96 12.18
C PHE A 246 8.72 -5.28 11.91
N ILE A 247 9.03 -5.91 10.77
CA ILE A 247 8.51 -7.25 10.45
C ILE A 247 8.82 -8.21 11.60
N ASN A 248 7.85 -9.09 11.91
CA ASN A 248 7.92 -10.10 12.96
C ASN A 248 8.09 -9.58 14.39
N ARG A 249 7.82 -8.29 14.63
CA ARG A 249 7.62 -7.73 15.97
C ARG A 249 6.16 -7.42 16.17
N ASN A 250 5.65 -7.47 17.41
CA ASN A 250 4.27 -7.05 17.71
C ASN A 250 4.19 -5.63 18.28
N GLN A 251 5.35 -5.03 18.52
CA GLN A 251 5.51 -3.71 19.11
C GLN A 251 5.47 -2.63 18.02
N VAL A 252 4.85 -1.50 18.37
CA VAL A 252 4.89 -0.26 17.58
C VAL A 252 5.82 0.71 18.28
N TYR A 253 6.52 1.52 17.48
CA TYR A 253 7.51 2.46 17.94
C TYR A 253 7.24 3.86 17.39
N TYR A 254 7.81 4.87 18.04
CA TYR A 254 7.88 6.26 17.56
C TYR A 254 9.25 6.85 17.89
N TYR A 255 9.68 7.87 17.14
CA TYR A 255 10.97 8.52 17.38
C TYR A 255 10.91 9.55 18.52
N THR A 256 11.89 9.46 19.42
CA THR A 256 12.01 10.28 20.63
C THR A 256 13.10 11.33 20.58
N SER A 257 13.98 11.32 19.57
CA SER A 257 15.01 12.35 19.37
C SER A 257 15.38 12.54 17.90
N GLU A 258 16.01 13.67 17.58
CA GLU A 258 16.55 13.99 16.24
C GLU A 258 17.65 13.03 15.78
N SER A 259 18.25 12.29 16.70
CA SER A 259 19.21 11.21 16.46
C SER A 259 18.54 9.86 16.19
N TRP A 260 17.22 9.85 15.96
CA TRP A 260 16.44 8.66 15.58
C TRP A 260 16.39 7.56 16.63
N GLU A 261 16.55 7.94 17.90
CA GLU A 261 16.20 7.03 19.00
C GLU A 261 14.69 6.82 18.99
N TYR A 262 14.25 5.62 19.34
CA TYR A 262 12.83 5.29 19.37
C TYR A 262 12.45 4.56 20.65
N LYS A 263 11.18 4.70 21.02
CA LYS A 263 10.57 3.98 22.14
C LYS A 263 9.32 3.25 21.68
N GLU A 264 9.02 2.17 22.39
CA GLU A 264 7.77 1.42 22.21
C GLU A 264 6.57 2.28 22.64
N VAL A 265 5.48 2.14 21.89
CA VAL A 265 4.19 2.79 22.14
C VAL A 265 3.34 1.89 23.02
N ALA A 266 2.76 2.44 24.08
CA ALA A 266 1.82 1.71 24.92
C ALA A 266 0.44 1.59 24.23
N LEU A 267 0.24 0.51 23.48
CA LEU A 267 -0.98 0.33 22.67
C LEU A 267 -2.21 -0.07 23.51
N PRO A 268 -3.32 0.68 23.43
CA PRO A 268 -4.62 0.22 23.91
C PRO A 268 -5.11 -1.01 23.14
N ILE A 269 -5.93 -1.83 23.81
CA ILE A 269 -6.47 -3.08 23.26
C ILE A 269 -7.16 -2.91 21.89
N ASP A 270 -7.81 -1.75 21.68
CA ASP A 270 -8.55 -1.44 20.45
C ASP A 270 -7.63 -1.30 19.22
N PHE A 271 -6.36 -0.94 19.43
CA PHE A 271 -5.37 -0.79 18.36
C PHE A 271 -4.62 -2.08 18.05
N ILE A 272 -4.60 -3.05 18.98
CA ILE A 272 -3.82 -4.29 18.83
C ILE A 272 -4.25 -5.05 17.57
N LYS A 273 -5.56 -5.19 17.33
CA LYS A 273 -6.06 -5.91 16.13
C LYS A 273 -5.60 -5.28 14.82
N TYR A 274 -5.54 -3.95 14.75
CA TYR A 274 -5.06 -3.24 13.57
C TYR A 274 -3.55 -3.40 13.41
N VAL A 275 -2.79 -3.28 14.50
CA VAL A 275 -1.33 -3.48 14.49
C VAL A 275 -0.94 -4.91 14.12
N ASP A 276 -1.69 -5.90 14.58
CA ASP A 276 -1.48 -7.29 14.23
C ASP A 276 -1.65 -7.53 12.73
N PHE A 277 -2.53 -6.79 12.08
CA PHE A 277 -2.78 -6.86 10.63
C PHE A 277 -1.64 -6.24 9.80
N CYS A 278 -0.87 -5.31 10.35
CA CYS A 278 0.22 -4.62 9.65
C CYS A 278 1.58 -5.35 9.77
N ALA A 279 2.44 -5.18 8.76
CA ALA A 279 3.83 -5.66 8.77
C ALA A 279 3.98 -7.14 9.21
N LYS A 280 3.16 -8.01 8.62
CA LYS A 280 3.21 -9.46 8.81
C LYS A 280 4.53 -10.04 8.30
N ASP A 281 4.80 -11.29 8.69
CA ASP A 281 5.81 -12.08 8.01
C ASP A 281 5.43 -12.18 6.52
N PRO A 282 6.30 -11.75 5.59
CA PRO A 282 6.01 -11.88 4.17
C PRO A 282 5.66 -13.33 3.77
N LEU A 283 6.28 -14.34 4.37
CA LEU A 283 6.04 -15.74 3.99
C LEU A 283 4.63 -16.23 4.37
N ASP A 284 3.99 -15.61 5.37
CA ASP A 284 2.60 -15.91 5.76
C ASP A 284 1.61 -15.38 4.71
N LEU A 285 1.94 -14.25 4.06
CA LEU A 285 1.13 -13.66 3.00
C LEU A 285 1.21 -14.46 1.69
N PHE A 286 2.29 -15.22 1.49
CA PHE A 286 2.56 -16.00 0.29
C PHE A 286 2.34 -17.51 0.50
N THR A 287 1.23 -17.89 1.11
CA THR A 287 0.74 -19.30 1.15
C THR A 287 -0.31 -19.54 0.07
N ASN A 288 -0.39 -20.75 -0.50
CA ASN A 288 -1.40 -21.09 -1.51
C ASN A 288 -2.82 -20.67 -1.07
N GLN A 289 -3.20 -21.06 0.15
CA GLN A 289 -4.51 -20.74 0.72
C GLN A 289 -4.75 -19.22 0.79
N ARG A 290 -3.74 -18.44 1.18
CA ARG A 290 -3.89 -16.99 1.26
C ARG A 290 -4.03 -16.35 -0.11
N LEU A 291 -3.28 -16.81 -1.11
CA LEU A 291 -3.39 -16.31 -2.48
C LEU A 291 -4.74 -16.65 -3.11
N GLU A 292 -5.25 -17.86 -2.88
CA GLU A 292 -6.58 -18.29 -3.33
C GLU A 292 -7.68 -17.44 -2.68
N ASN A 293 -7.60 -17.22 -1.37
CA ASN A 293 -8.54 -16.35 -0.66
C ASN A 293 -8.46 -14.91 -1.17
N ALA A 294 -7.25 -14.37 -1.36
CA ALA A 294 -7.05 -13.04 -1.91
C ALA A 294 -7.69 -12.93 -3.30
N TRP A 295 -7.40 -13.90 -4.18
CA TRP A 295 -7.94 -13.95 -5.54
C TRP A 295 -9.46 -13.97 -5.54
N ALA A 296 -10.08 -14.86 -4.76
CA ALA A 296 -11.53 -14.98 -4.68
C ALA A 296 -12.17 -13.69 -4.15
N CYS A 297 -11.68 -13.16 -3.01
CA CYS A 297 -12.19 -11.93 -2.42
C CYS A 297 -12.03 -10.73 -3.36
N GLY A 298 -10.86 -10.56 -3.98
CA GLY A 298 -10.60 -9.45 -4.87
C GLY A 298 -11.38 -9.54 -6.18
N SER A 299 -11.50 -10.72 -6.78
CA SER A 299 -12.31 -10.93 -7.99
C SER A 299 -13.79 -10.64 -7.74
N LEU A 300 -14.34 -11.13 -6.62
CA LEU A 300 -15.72 -10.85 -6.22
C LEU A 300 -15.93 -9.37 -5.91
N TYR A 301 -14.97 -8.73 -5.22
CA TYR A 301 -15.01 -7.30 -4.94
C TYR A 301 -15.06 -6.49 -6.24
N LEU A 302 -14.18 -6.77 -7.20
CA LEU A 302 -14.14 -6.05 -8.47
C LEU A 302 -15.39 -6.32 -9.31
N ALA A 303 -15.85 -7.57 -9.41
CA ALA A 303 -17.07 -7.90 -10.14
C ALA A 303 -18.32 -7.20 -9.58
N LYS A 304 -18.37 -6.98 -8.25
CA LYS A 304 -19.46 -6.27 -7.59
C LYS A 304 -19.40 -4.75 -7.80
N ASN A 305 -18.20 -4.17 -7.79
CA ASN A 305 -18.02 -2.71 -7.74
C ASN A 305 -17.67 -2.09 -9.10
N LEU A 306 -17.30 -2.88 -10.10
CA LEU A 306 -17.09 -2.40 -11.47
C LEU A 306 -18.37 -2.60 -12.29
N PRO A 307 -18.80 -1.59 -13.07
CA PRO A 307 -20.15 -1.54 -13.65
C PRO A 307 -20.53 -2.69 -14.58
N THR A 308 -19.58 -3.46 -15.14
CA THR A 308 -19.89 -4.54 -16.09
C THR A 308 -18.78 -5.60 -16.18
N VAL A 309 -18.62 -6.44 -15.17
CA VAL A 309 -18.00 -7.76 -15.40
C VAL A 309 -19.12 -8.77 -15.61
N PRO A 310 -19.34 -9.29 -16.83
CA PRO A 310 -20.33 -10.33 -17.07
C PRO A 310 -20.05 -11.53 -16.15
N ALA A 311 -21.04 -11.94 -15.34
CA ALA A 311 -20.89 -13.04 -14.38
C ALA A 311 -20.40 -14.36 -15.03
N ASN A 312 -20.61 -14.52 -16.35
CA ASN A 312 -20.17 -15.67 -17.13
C ASN A 312 -18.67 -15.69 -17.49
N LYS A 313 -17.90 -14.62 -17.21
CA LYS A 313 -16.43 -14.61 -17.29
C LYS A 313 -15.73 -14.99 -15.98
N LEU A 314 -16.48 -15.09 -14.87
CA LEU A 314 -16.04 -15.85 -13.71
C LEU A 314 -16.22 -17.34 -14.03
N LYS A 315 -15.54 -17.82 -15.06
CA LYS A 315 -15.36 -19.26 -15.21
C LYS A 315 -14.39 -19.66 -14.12
N TRP A 316 -14.96 -20.14 -13.02
CA TRP A 316 -14.29 -21.00 -12.05
C TRP A 316 -13.94 -22.30 -12.77
N GLU A 317 -13.07 -22.24 -13.77
CA GLU A 317 -12.33 -23.43 -14.17
C GLU A 317 -11.43 -23.68 -12.97
N THR A 318 -11.97 -24.49 -12.06
CA THR A 318 -11.28 -25.10 -10.94
C THR A 318 -9.87 -25.39 -11.41
N CYS A 319 -8.91 -24.59 -10.93
CA CYS A 319 -7.55 -25.05 -10.86
C CYS A 319 -7.68 -26.36 -10.08
N ALA A 320 -7.57 -27.47 -10.79
CA ALA A 320 -7.89 -28.79 -10.29
C ALA A 320 -6.88 -29.11 -9.17
N ILE A 321 -7.21 -28.70 -7.96
CA ILE A 321 -6.72 -29.29 -6.74
C ILE A 321 -7.91 -30.06 -6.21
N ASP A 322 -7.90 -31.33 -6.53
CA ASP A 322 -8.83 -32.37 -6.13
C ASP A 322 -8.80 -32.53 -4.59
N LYS A 323 -9.37 -31.57 -3.84
CA LYS A 323 -9.51 -31.60 -2.37
C LYS A 323 -10.76 -30.84 -1.85
N THR A 324 -11.79 -30.64 -2.67
CA THR A 324 -13.04 -29.95 -2.29
C THR A 324 -14.07 -30.84 -1.56
N GLU A 325 -13.64 -31.77 -0.71
CA GLU A 325 -14.57 -32.43 0.24
C GLU A 325 -14.37 -32.03 1.71
N SER A 326 -13.36 -31.23 2.09
CA SER A 326 -13.13 -30.94 3.52
C SER A 326 -13.52 -29.54 4.03
N TYR A 327 -13.91 -28.58 3.18
CA TYR A 327 -14.13 -27.19 3.64
C TYR A 327 -15.61 -26.75 3.73
N LEU A 328 -16.55 -27.43 3.07
CA LEU A 328 -17.99 -27.11 3.16
C LEU A 328 -18.72 -27.76 4.35
N SER A 329 -18.01 -28.51 5.20
CA SER A 329 -18.56 -29.11 6.43
C SER A 329 -18.30 -28.28 7.70
N PHE A 330 -17.56 -27.17 7.62
CA PHE A 330 -17.17 -26.39 8.80
C PHE A 330 -18.10 -25.21 9.12
N THR A 331 -18.98 -24.79 8.21
CA THR A 331 -19.87 -23.63 8.41
C THR A 331 -21.32 -23.97 8.75
N SER A 332 -21.70 -25.26 8.85
CA SER A 332 -23.07 -25.68 9.20
C SER A 332 -23.23 -26.30 10.59
N LYS A 333 -22.18 -26.38 11.42
CA LYS A 333 -22.23 -27.06 12.73
C LYS A 333 -22.08 -26.21 13.99
N ASN A 334 -21.85 -24.90 13.92
CA ASN A 334 -21.63 -24.06 15.11
C ASN A 334 -22.63 -22.91 15.31
N LEU A 335 -23.85 -23.03 14.78
CA LEU A 335 -24.97 -22.14 15.11
C LEU A 335 -26.11 -22.96 15.71
N ASN A 336 -25.90 -23.46 16.93
CA ASN A 336 -26.97 -23.87 17.85
C ASN A 336 -26.37 -23.99 19.26
N MET A 337 -26.27 -22.86 19.96
CA MET A 337 -26.26 -22.86 21.42
C MET A 337 -27.39 -21.93 21.89
N THR A 338 -28.51 -22.56 22.18
CA THR A 338 -29.60 -22.02 23.00
C THR A 338 -29.13 -21.89 24.44
N THR A 339 -29.17 -20.69 25.00
CA THR A 339 -29.15 -20.44 26.45
C THR A 339 -30.50 -20.78 27.07
N PRO A 340 -30.57 -21.56 28.15
CA PRO A 340 -31.71 -21.53 29.07
C PRO A 340 -31.47 -20.51 30.20
N LEU A 341 -32.60 -19.95 30.65
CA LEU A 341 -32.78 -19.13 31.86
C LEU A 341 -32.28 -19.82 33.14
#